data_AF-A0A1S8A762-F1
#
_entry.id   AF-A0A1S8A762-F1
#
_cell.length_a   1.000
_cell.length_b   1.000
_cell.length_c   1.000
_cell.angle_alpha   90.00
_cell.angle_beta   90.00
_cell.angle_gamma   90.00
#
_symmetry.space_group_name_H-M   'P 1'
#
loop_
_entity.id
_entity.type
_entity.pdbx_description
1 polymer ?
#
loop_
_entity_poly.entity_id
_entity_poly.type
_entity_poly.pdbx_seq_one_letter_code
_entity_poly.pdbx_strand_id
1 'polypeptide(L)' 'MPPQDEFELYDLRVEVVCPPGERILCGAREGDHFTLQGEMMYLPPGQGISIYSLCR' A
#
# COMPACT_ATOMS: atom_id res chain seq x y z
N MET A 1 -15.93 27.88 -17.61
CA MET A 1 -14.86 26.86 -17.69
C MET A 1 -15.29 25.71 -16.79
N PRO A 2 -15.25 24.45 -17.25
CA PRO A 2 -15.45 23.31 -16.35
C PRO A 2 -14.41 23.34 -15.23
N PRO A 3 -14.69 22.75 -14.06
CA PRO A 3 -13.68 22.58 -13.01
C PRO A 3 -12.45 21.89 -13.61
N GLN A 4 -11.26 22.38 -13.26
CA GLN A 4 -10.03 21.64 -13.55
C GLN A 4 -10.04 20.39 -12.69
N ASP A 5 -10.17 19.23 -13.33
CA ASP A 5 -10.01 17.92 -12.70
C ASP A 5 -8.51 17.66 -12.45
N GLU A 6 -7.93 18.43 -11.54
CA GLU A 6 -6.53 18.32 -11.12
C GLU A 6 -6.45 17.58 -9.78
N PHE A 7 -5.41 16.77 -9.62
CA PHE A 7 -5.07 16.11 -8.36
C PHE A 7 -3.57 16.20 -8.10
N GLU A 8 -3.20 16.22 -6.83
CA GLU A 8 -1.80 16.20 -6.40
C GLU A 8 -1.38 14.75 -6.11
N LEU A 9 -0.20 14.38 -6.61
CA LEU A 9 0.42 13.08 -6.31
C LEU A 9 1.33 13.25 -5.09
N TYR A 10 1.07 12.43 -4.07
CA TYR A 10 1.92 12.34 -2.89
C TYR A 10 2.71 11.04 -2.92
N ASP A 11 3.95 11.11 -2.43
CA ASP A 11 4.71 9.91 -2.10
C ASP A 11 4.12 9.30 -0.82
N LEU A 12 3.80 8.01 -0.86
CA LEU A 12 3.14 7.31 0.24
C LEU A 12 3.99 6.15 0.74
N ARG A 13 3.94 5.89 2.05
CA ARG A 13 4.37 4.62 2.63
C ARG A 13 3.15 3.93 3.23
N VAL A 14 2.86 2.73 2.74
CA VAL A 14 1.74 1.91 3.20
C VAL A 14 2.31 0.71 3.94
N GLU A 15 1.83 0.47 5.15
CA GLU A 15 2.31 -0.56 6.05
C GLU A 15 1.19 -1.48 6.52
N VAL A 16 1.50 -2.76 6.66
CA VAL A 16 0.61 -3.78 7.20
C VAL A 16 0.61 -3.67 8.73
N VAL A 17 -0.54 -3.30 9.28
CA VAL A 17 -0.79 -3.30 10.73
C VAL A 17 -1.65 -4.50 11.07
N CYS A 18 -1.20 -5.32 12.02
CA CYS A 18 -1.89 -6.52 12.48
C CYS A 18 -2.68 -6.20 13.76
N PRO A 19 -4.02 -6.16 13.74
CA PRO A 19 -4.78 -6.00 14.96
C PRO A 19 -4.59 -7.20 15.90
N PRO A 20 -4.52 -6.99 17.23
CA PRO A 20 -4.38 -8.07 18.19
C PRO A 20 -5.53 -9.08 18.07
N GLY A 21 -5.20 -10.37 17.91
CA GLY A 21 -6.18 -11.45 17.88
C GLY A 21 -6.82 -11.71 16.52
N GLU A 22 -6.47 -10.95 15.47
CA GLU A 22 -6.96 -11.18 14.12
C GLU A 22 -6.00 -12.04 13.28
N ARG A 23 -6.57 -12.89 12.43
CA ARG A 23 -5.79 -13.78 11.57
C ARG A 23 -5.57 -13.13 10.21
N ILE A 24 -4.31 -12.85 9.88
CA ILE A 24 -3.94 -12.45 8.53
C ILE A 24 -3.98 -13.65 7.59
N LEU A 25 -4.82 -13.56 6.56
CA LEU A 25 -5.01 -14.61 5.57
C LEU A 25 -4.08 -14.46 4.36
N CYS A 26 -3.53 -13.27 4.13
CA CYS A 26 -2.80 -12.92 2.90
C CYS A 26 -1.28 -13.16 2.95
N GLY A 27 -0.77 -13.92 3.93
CA GLY A 27 0.67 -14.20 4.08
C GLY A 27 1.52 -12.97 4.46
N ALA A 28 0.89 -11.80 4.55
CA ALA A 28 1.51 -10.57 5.01
C ALA A 28 1.89 -10.65 6.49
N ARG A 29 2.95 -9.96 6.85
CA ARG A 29 3.49 -9.87 8.20
C ARG A 29 3.38 -8.45 8.70
N GLU A 30 3.32 -8.31 10.02
CA GLU A 30 3.37 -6.99 10.65
C GLU A 30 4.63 -6.25 10.20
N GLY A 31 4.47 -4.99 9.77
CA GLY A 31 5.58 -4.16 9.30
C GLY A 31 5.96 -4.35 7.82
N ASP A 32 5.38 -5.32 7.10
CA ASP A 32 5.50 -5.37 5.64
C ASP A 32 4.97 -4.06 5.06
N HIS A 33 5.71 -3.45 4.14
CA HIS A 33 5.33 -2.16 3.56
C HIS A 33 5.75 -2.01 2.10
N PHE A 34 5.11 -1.10 1.39
CA PHE A 34 5.59 -0.60 0.11
C PHE A 34 5.57 0.93 0.11
N THR A 35 6.35 1.52 -0.78
CA THR A 35 6.32 2.96 -1.03
C THR A 35 5.80 3.26 -2.42
N LEU A 36 4.95 4.27 -2.53
CA LEU A 36 4.59 4.91 -3.79
C LEU A 36 5.45 6.16 -3.93
N GLN A 37 6.21 6.24 -5.01
CA GLN A 37 7.00 7.43 -5.36
C GLN A 37 6.54 7.90 -6.73
N GLY A 38 5.82 9.03 -6.77
CA GLY A 38 5.01 9.40 -7.93
C GLY A 38 4.01 8.30 -8.31
N GLU A 39 4.12 7.75 -9.52
CA GLU A 39 3.27 6.65 -10.03
C GLU A 39 3.85 5.24 -9.81
N MET A 40 5.03 5.15 -9.20
CA MET A 40 5.80 3.90 -9.11
C MET A 40 5.70 3.26 -7.73
N MET A 41 5.46 1.94 -7.68
CA MET A 41 5.41 1.15 -6.46
C MET A 41 6.72 0.39 -6.24
N TYR A 42 7.27 0.51 -5.02
CA TYR A 42 8.51 -0.15 -4.61
C TYR A 42 8.31 -1.04 -3.39
N LEU A 43 8.84 -2.26 -3.47
CA LEU A 43 8.86 -3.24 -2.39
C LEU A 43 10.29 -3.42 -1.86
N PRO A 44 10.47 -3.60 -0.53
CA PRO A 44 11.74 -4.05 0.02
C PRO A 44 12.21 -5.38 -0.61
N PRO A 45 13.53 -5.62 -0.74
CA PRO A 45 14.04 -6.85 -1.33
C PRO A 45 13.52 -8.11 -0.62
N GLY A 46 12.97 -9.05 -1.39
CA GLY A 46 12.43 -10.31 -0.88
C GLY A 46 11.07 -10.21 -0.19
N GLN A 47 10.46 -9.02 -0.16
CA GLN A 47 9.12 -8.82 0.37
C GLN A 47 8.08 -8.85 -0.75
N GLY A 48 6.92 -9.43 -0.45
CA GLY A 48 5.74 -9.33 -1.30
C GLY A 48 4.56 -8.84 -0.48
N ILE A 49 3.67 -8.10 -1.13
CA ILE A 49 2.35 -7.79 -0.56
C ILE A 49 1.29 -8.35 -1.50
N SER A 50 0.21 -8.91 -0.95
CA SER A 50 -0.92 -9.33 -1.75
C SER A 50 -1.65 -8.09 -2.28
N ILE A 51 -1.65 -7.88 -3.59
CA ILE A 51 -2.32 -6.74 -4.22
C ILE A 51 -3.84 -6.75 -3.98
N TYR A 52 -4.43 -7.92 -3.70
CA TYR A 52 -5.84 -8.03 -3.31
C TYR A 52 -6.16 -7.21 -2.06
N SER A 53 -5.19 -6.97 -1.19
CA SER A 53 -5.37 -6.12 0.00
C SER A 53 -5.56 -4.63 -0.33
N LEU A 54 -5.24 -4.20 -1.56
CA LEU A 54 -5.41 -2.83 -2.05
C LEU A 54 -6.69 -2.65 -2.86
N CYS A 55 -7.31 -3.75 -3.26
CA CYS A 55 -8.59 -3.73 -3.95
C CYS A 55 -9.71 -3.46 -2.92
N ARG A 56 -10.78 -2.81 -3.40
CA ARG A 56 -12.03 -2.64 -2.65
C ARG A 56 -13.10 -3.54 -3.22
#